data_AF-A0A1G2LFM9-F1
#
_entry.id   AF-A0A1G2LFM9-F1
#
_cell.length_a   1.000
_cell.length_b   1.000
_cell.length_c   1.000
_cell.angle_alpha   90.00
_cell.angle_beta   90.00
_cell.angle_gamma   90.00
#
_symmetry.space_group_name_H-M   'P 1'
#
loop_
_entity.id
_entity.type
_entity.pdbx_description
1 polymer ?
#
loop_
_entity_poly.entity_id
_entity_poly.type
_entity_poly.pdbx_seq_one_letter_code
_entity_poly.pdbx_strand_id
1 'polypeptide(L)'
;MTLENLAAMVARGFEQTATKKELEPLATKKELELLATKKDLEQLATKKELMGVLEILDAMRSDLNYVRNSTKNLHLLERDVQDLQHRMSRLERRAGLARS
;
A
#
# COMPACT_ATOMS: atom_id res chain seq x y z
N MET A 1 -9.12 18.09 76.53
CA MET A 1 -8.61 17.59 75.25
C MET A 1 -7.19 17.10 75.49
N THR A 2 -6.91 15.80 75.30
CA THR A 2 -5.56 15.24 75.47
C THR A 2 -4.76 15.39 74.18
N LEU A 3 -3.43 15.34 74.28
CA LEU A 3 -2.54 15.32 73.12
C LEU A 3 -2.83 14.13 72.19
N GLU A 4 -3.22 12.97 72.76
CA GLU A 4 -3.62 11.78 72.01
C GLU A 4 -4.88 12.02 71.16
N ASN A 5 -5.88 12.73 71.70
CA ASN A 5 -7.09 13.06 70.95
C ASN A 5 -6.79 13.98 69.76
N LEU A 6 -5.82 14.89 69.89
CA LEU A 6 -5.37 15.75 68.80
C LEU A 6 -4.62 14.96 67.73
N ALA A 7 -3.70 14.08 68.13
CA ALA A 7 -2.94 13.23 67.21
C ALA A 7 -3.84 12.29 66.40
N ALA A 8 -4.83 11.66 67.04
CA ALA A 8 -5.81 10.82 66.35
C ALA A 8 -6.68 11.61 65.36
N MET A 9 -7.04 12.85 65.69
CA MET A 9 -7.82 13.71 64.81
C MET A 9 -7.04 14.13 63.57
N VAL A 10 -5.75 14.45 63.73
CA VAL A 10 -4.84 14.76 62.62
C VAL A 10 -4.62 13.54 61.73
N ALA A 11 -4.36 12.36 62.31
CA ALA A 11 -4.14 11.13 61.53
C ALA A 11 -5.34 10.75 60.67
N ARG A 12 -6.55 10.81 61.22
CA ARG A 12 -7.81 10.58 60.46
C ARG A 12 -8.01 11.57 59.33
N GLY A 13 -7.55 12.82 59.49
CA GLY A 13 -7.65 13.86 58.46
C GLY A 13 -6.82 13.58 57.21
N PHE A 14 -5.78 12.74 57.30
CA PHE A 14 -4.89 12.42 56.18
C PHE A 14 -5.01 10.97 55.67
N GLU A 15 -5.91 10.17 56.26
CA GLU A 15 -6.04 8.73 55.97
C GLU A 15 -6.42 8.43 54.51
N GLN A 16 -7.04 9.38 53.80
CA GLN A 16 -7.39 9.25 52.37
C GLN A 16 -6.47 10.05 51.44
N THR A 17 -5.35 10.59 51.92
CA THR A 17 -4.42 11.33 51.07
C THR A 17 -3.43 10.39 50.39
N ALA A 18 -3.26 10.58 49.08
CA ALA A 18 -2.24 9.86 48.33
C ALA A 18 -0.84 10.40 48.63
N THR A 19 0.11 9.51 48.83
CA THR A 19 1.53 9.77 48.98
C THR A 19 2.21 9.86 47.62
N LYS A 20 3.39 10.50 47.56
CA LYS A 20 4.17 10.59 46.31
C LYS A 20 4.51 9.21 45.74
N LYS A 21 4.82 8.24 46.60
CA LYS A 21 5.16 6.87 46.21
C LYS A 21 3.96 6.14 45.56
N GLU A 22 2.74 6.48 45.97
CA GLU A 22 1.52 5.96 45.33
C GLU A 22 1.24 6.58 43.96
N LEU A 23 1.83 7.75 43.65
CA LEU A 23 1.69 8.41 42.35
C LEU A 23 2.79 8.02 41.35
N GLU A 24 3.95 7.55 41.80
CA GLU A 24 5.06 7.08 40.94
C GLU A 24 4.65 6.08 39.83
N PRO A 25 3.78 5.08 40.07
CA PRO A 25 3.40 4.15 39.01
C PRO A 25 2.36 4.71 38.01
N LEU A 26 1.81 5.91 38.25
CA LEU A 26 0.80 6.50 37.38
C LEU A 26 1.46 7.17 36.17
N ALA A 27 0.93 6.87 34.98
CA ALA A 27 1.32 7.58 33.76
C ALA A 27 0.95 9.07 33.87
N THR A 28 1.90 9.92 33.49
CA THR A 28 1.74 11.36 33.39
C THR A 28 1.04 11.73 32.09
N LYS A 29 0.40 12.91 32.08
CA LYS A 29 -0.24 13.43 30.87
C LYS A 29 0.72 13.53 29.68
N LYS A 30 1.96 13.95 29.93
CA LYS A 30 2.99 14.10 28.89
C LYS A 30 3.37 12.76 28.25
N GLU A 31 3.36 11.67 29.02
CA GLU A 31 3.61 10.33 28.49
C GLU A 31 2.47 9.85 27.58
N LEU A 32 1.21 10.20 27.90
CA LEU A 32 0.05 9.85 27.08
C LEU A 32 -0.02 10.64 25.77
N GLU A 33 0.46 11.89 25.75
CA GLU A 33 0.49 12.74 24.55
C GLU A 33 1.39 12.18 23.42
N LEU A 34 2.30 11.26 23.74
CA LEU A 34 3.17 10.60 22.75
C LEU A 34 2.51 9.39 22.07
N LEU A 35 1.36 8.94 22.56
CA LEU A 35 0.68 7.77 22.03
C LEU A 35 -0.12 8.13 20.78
N ALA A 36 0.02 7.33 19.72
CA ALA A 36 -0.86 7.43 18.55
C ALA A 36 -2.30 7.09 18.95
N THR A 37 -3.25 7.88 18.44
CA THR A 37 -4.68 7.65 18.61
C THR A 37 -5.21 6.73 17.52
N LYS A 38 -6.42 6.20 17.72
CA LYS A 38 -7.10 5.40 16.68
C LYS A 38 -7.29 6.19 15.38
N LYS A 39 -7.58 7.49 15.50
CA LYS A 39 -7.77 8.39 14.37
C LYS A 39 -6.51 8.54 13.52
N ASP A 40 -5.33 8.51 14.16
CA ASP A 40 -4.05 8.57 13.44
C ASP A 40 -3.83 7.32 12.58
N LEU A 41 -4.44 6.19 12.93
CA LEU A 41 -4.32 4.93 12.21
C LEU A 41 -5.35 4.77 11.08
N GLU A 42 -6.43 5.54 11.07
CA GLU A 42 -7.52 5.43 10.08
C GLU A 42 -7.05 5.72 8.64
N GLN A 43 -5.97 6.47 8.47
CA GLN A 43 -5.40 6.82 7.16
C GLN A 43 -4.42 5.77 6.63
N LEU A 44 -4.03 4.79 7.43
CA LEU A 44 -3.06 3.79 7.02
C LEU A 44 -3.71 2.73 6.12
N ALA A 45 -3.09 2.47 4.98
CA ALA A 45 -3.49 1.38 4.11
C ALA A 45 -3.38 0.04 4.85
N THR A 46 -4.43 -0.75 4.76
CA THR A 46 -4.50 -2.10 5.28
C THR A 46 -3.68 -3.05 4.41
N LYS A 47 -3.25 -4.18 4.99
CA LYS A 47 -2.60 -5.24 4.23
C LYS A 47 -3.44 -5.73 3.05
N LYS A 48 -4.77 -5.77 3.21
CA LYS A 48 -5.70 -6.21 2.15
C LYS A 48 -5.69 -5.26 0.97
N GLU A 49 -5.69 -3.95 1.22
CA GLU A 49 -5.58 -2.95 0.15
C GLU A 49 -4.26 -3.08 -0.60
N LEU A 50 -3.15 -3.30 0.10
CA LEU A 50 -1.85 -3.55 -0.53
C LEU A 50 -1.83 -4.83 -1.37
N MET A 51 -2.46 -5.91 -0.91
CA MET A 51 -2.59 -7.14 -1.71
C MET A 51 -3.38 -6.90 -3.00
N GLY A 52 -4.47 -6.12 -2.95
CA GLY A 52 -5.23 -5.77 -4.14
C GLY A 52 -4.38 -5.03 -5.19
N VAL A 53 -3.46 -4.15 -4.76
CA VAL A 53 -2.52 -3.48 -5.67
C VAL A 53 -1.53 -4.48 -6.28
N LEU A 54 -1.03 -5.45 -5.51
CA LEU A 54 -0.12 -6.48 -6.02
C LEU A 54 -0.78 -7.37 -7.08
N GLU A 55 -2.03 -7.77 -6.88
CA GLU A 55 -2.79 -8.56 -7.84
C GLU A 55 -2.94 -7.82 -9.19
N ILE A 56 -3.23 -6.51 -9.13
CA ILE A 56 -3.30 -5.66 -10.34
C ILE A 56 -1.95 -5.62 -11.04
N LEU A 57 -0.84 -5.48 -10.30
CA LEU A 57 0.50 -5.45 -10.87
C LEU A 57 0.87 -6.78 -11.56
N ASP A 58 0.47 -7.93 -11.00
CA ASP A 58 0.71 -9.23 -11.62
C ASP A 58 -0.10 -9.44 -12.90
N ALA A 59 -1.34 -8.95 -12.94
CA ALA A 59 -2.14 -8.92 -14.16
C ALA A 59 -1.49 -8.03 -15.23
N MET A 60 -1.11 -6.80 -14.87
CA MET A 60 -0.41 -5.87 -15.78
C MET A 60 0.91 -6.46 -16.30
N ARG A 61 1.67 -7.15 -15.45
CA ARG A 61 2.91 -7.84 -15.84
C ARG A 61 2.64 -8.92 -16.88
N SER A 62 1.54 -9.65 -16.74
CA SER A 62 1.13 -10.69 -17.69
C SER A 62 0.75 -10.08 -19.05
N ASP A 63 -0.03 -9.00 -19.04
CA ASP A 63 -0.42 -8.26 -20.26
C ASP A 63 0.80 -7.68 -20.98
N LEU A 64 1.73 -7.07 -20.25
CA LEU A 64 2.97 -6.54 -20.81
C LEU A 64 3.82 -7.64 -21.46
N ASN A 65 3.89 -8.82 -20.85
CA ASN A 65 4.61 -9.95 -21.44
C ASN A 65 3.95 -10.43 -22.74
N TYR A 66 2.62 -10.47 -22.78
CA TYR A 66 1.87 -10.80 -24.00
C TYR A 66 2.18 -9.80 -25.12
N VAL A 67 2.02 -8.50 -24.86
CA VAL A 67 2.31 -7.44 -25.84
C VAL A 67 3.75 -7.50 -26.33
N ARG A 68 4.72 -7.62 -25.41
CA ARG A 68 6.14 -7.72 -25.75
C ARG A 68 6.42 -8.89 -26.69
N ASN A 69 5.83 -10.05 -26.45
CA ASN A 69 6.05 -11.23 -27.30
C ASN A 69 5.38 -11.06 -28.67
N SER A 70 4.19 -10.47 -28.74
CA SER A 70 3.52 -10.13 -30.00
C SER A 70 4.32 -9.12 -30.83
N THR A 71 4.86 -8.06 -30.20
CA THR A 71 5.73 -7.10 -30.87
C THR A 71 7.02 -7.72 -31.37
N LYS A 72 7.63 -8.64 -30.60
CA LYS A 72 8.82 -9.39 -31.06
C LYS A 72 8.55 -10.17 -32.34
N ASN A 73 7.36 -10.72 -32.55
CA ASN A 73 7.05 -11.50 -33.75
C ASN A 73 6.66 -10.63 -34.95
N LEU A 74 6.41 -9.33 -34.76
CA LEU A 74 5.93 -8.42 -35.81
C LEU A 74 6.89 -8.33 -37.00
N HIS A 75 8.19 -8.23 -36.75
CA HIS A 75 9.20 -8.13 -37.81
C HIS A 75 9.21 -9.33 -38.78
N LEU A 76 8.89 -10.54 -38.29
CA LEU A 76 8.78 -11.73 -39.14
C LEU A 76 7.56 -11.61 -40.06
N LEU A 77 6.43 -11.19 -39.51
CA LEU A 77 5.21 -10.97 -40.28
C LEU A 77 5.38 -9.84 -41.30
N GLU A 78 6.04 -8.74 -40.94
CA GLU A 78 6.38 -7.65 -41.85
C GLU A 78 7.22 -8.15 -43.04
N ARG A 79 8.20 -9.01 -42.77
CA ARG A 79 9.01 -9.65 -43.83
C ARG A 79 8.17 -10.54 -44.74
N ASP A 80 7.30 -11.38 -44.17
CA ASP A 80 6.44 -12.26 -44.95
C ASP A 80 5.45 -11.46 -45.82
N VAL A 81 4.90 -10.37 -45.28
CA VAL A 81 4.05 -9.44 -46.03
C VAL A 81 4.81 -8.80 -47.20
N GLN A 82 6.05 -8.37 -46.99
CA GLN A 82 6.89 -7.81 -48.07
C GLN A 82 7.15 -8.83 -49.18
N ASP A 83 7.47 -10.09 -48.83
CA ASP A 83 7.67 -11.16 -49.82
C ASP A 83 6.38 -11.44 -50.61
N LEU A 84 5.24 -11.53 -49.92
CA LEU A 84 3.94 -11.71 -50.56
C LEU A 84 3.61 -10.56 -51.51
N GLN A 85 3.87 -9.30 -51.13
CA GLN A 85 3.70 -8.14 -52.01
C GLN A 85 4.55 -8.26 -53.27
N HIS A 86 5.83 -8.65 -53.13
CA HIS A 86 6.73 -8.83 -54.27
C HIS A 86 6.22 -9.92 -55.22
N ARG A 87 5.75 -11.04 -54.67
CA ARG A 87 5.20 -12.16 -55.45
C ARG A 87 3.90 -11.76 -56.17
N MET A 88 3.02 -11.03 -55.50
CA MET A 88 1.78 -10.52 -56.09
C MET A 88 2.06 -9.59 -57.26
N SER A 89 2.97 -8.62 -57.12
CA SER A 89 3.34 -7.74 -58.22
C SER A 89 3.90 -8.50 -59.43
N ARG A 90 4.62 -9.61 -59.20
CA ARG A 90 5.07 -10.49 -60.31
C ARG A 90 3.91 -11.20 -60.99
N LEU A 91 2.91 -11.67 -60.24
CA LEU A 91 1.73 -12.34 -60.79
C LEU A 91 0.83 -11.36 -61.56
N GLU A 92 0.59 -10.17 -61.02
CA GLU A 92 -0.21 -9.12 -61.68
C GLU A 92 0.40 -8.73 -63.03
N ARG A 93 1.73 -8.57 -63.08
CA ARG A 93 2.45 -8.33 -64.35
C ARG A 93 2.30 -9.49 -65.34
N ARG A 94 2.41 -10.74 -64.87
CA ARG A 94 2.24 -11.93 -65.73
C ARG A 94 0.80 -12.11 -66.24
N ALA A 95 -0.18 -11.72 -65.45
CA ALA A 95 -1.59 -11.83 -65.79
C ALA A 95 -2.11 -10.65 -66.65
N GLY A 96 -1.27 -9.66 -66.95
CA GLY A 96 -1.69 -8.45 -67.66
C GLY A 96 -2.64 -7.55 -66.85
N LEU A 97 -2.68 -7.75 -65.52
CA LEU A 97 -3.55 -7.02 -64.59
C LEU A 97 -2.86 -5.79 -63.97
N ALA A 98 -1.55 -5.65 -64.16
CA ALA A 98 -0.81 -4.46 -63.73
C ALA A 98 -1.30 -3.25 -64.56
N ARG A 99 -2.01 -2.32 -63.93
CA ARG A 99 -2.42 -1.06 -64.57
C ARG A 99 -1.16 -0.25 -64.92
N SER A 100 -1.11 0.25 -66.15
CA SER A 100 -0.17 1.27 -66.62
C SER A 100 -0.30 2.55 -65.80
#